data_AF-A0A9D7JBC1-F1
#
_entry.id   AF-A0A9D7JBC1-F1
#
_cell.length_a   1.000
_cell.length_b   1.000
_cell.length_c   1.000
_cell.angle_alpha   90.00
_cell.angle_beta   90.00
_cell.angle_gamma   90.00
#
_symmetry.space_group_name_H-M   'P 1'
#
loop_
_entity.id
_entity.type
_entity.pdbx_description
1 polymer ?
#
loop_
_entity_poly.entity_id
_entity_poly.type
_entity_poly.pdbx_seq_one_letter_code
_entity_poly.pdbx_strand_id
1 'polypeptide(L)'
;MIELLIAEYAGRRGMMLSVLPRASIAADNPEDRLLRSRGFRRGASLRFPNRYIVDLRLSDAEQRRSFSQKWRYHLTRSERSGLRFECAGPERFDAFAALYAQMSERKRFADHSAWETVPRLLAMPEPELRPRLFFVTHAGRVIAGAIVFTAGQRAVYLYGATSAAALERRAGYFLHWHVIRWLRDNSGARWYDLGGTDGFQGLHQFKKGMVGERGVIRPVPPVANYAAHWWPRLVGEAAFAAREIVHASARLLDRLRPDRARPDQARRGREA
;
A
#
# COMPACT_ATOMS: atom_id res chain seq x y z
N MET A 1 12.61 21.83 6.77
CA MET A 1 11.66 21.50 5.68
C MET A 1 10.26 22.05 5.95
N ILE A 2 9.54 21.63 7.00
CA ILE A 2 8.13 22.06 7.18
C ILE A 2 7.97 23.60 7.30
N GLU A 3 8.87 24.27 8.03
CA GLU A 3 8.86 25.73 8.15
C GLU A 3 9.03 26.45 6.81
N LEU A 4 9.89 25.92 5.93
CA LEU A 4 10.07 26.46 4.59
C LEU A 4 8.80 26.30 3.75
N LEU A 5 8.11 25.16 3.88
CA LEU A 5 6.83 24.95 3.21
C LEU A 5 5.75 25.90 3.74
N ILE A 6 5.70 26.14 5.06
CA ILE A 6 4.77 27.11 5.66
C ILE A 6 5.07 28.52 5.14
N ALA A 7 6.32 28.97 5.24
CA ALA A 7 6.71 30.32 4.83
C ALA A 7 6.42 30.57 3.34
N GLU A 8 6.75 29.60 2.49
CA GLU A 8 6.57 29.71 1.05
C GLU A 8 5.10 29.59 0.61
N TYR A 9 4.42 28.51 1.00
CA TYR A 9 3.09 28.21 0.46
C TYR A 9 2.00 28.94 1.23
N ALA A 10 2.05 28.97 2.57
CA ALA A 10 1.01 29.57 3.38
C ALA A 10 1.25 31.07 3.63
N GLY A 11 2.49 31.48 3.85
CA GLY A 11 2.87 32.88 4.04
C GLY A 11 2.89 33.63 2.71
N ARG A 12 3.96 33.43 1.92
CA ARG A 12 4.23 34.22 0.70
C ARG A 12 3.15 34.06 -0.38
N ARG A 13 2.69 32.83 -0.62
CA ARG A 13 1.71 32.55 -1.68
C ARG A 13 0.25 32.56 -1.21
N GLY A 14 -0.01 32.71 0.10
CA GLY A 14 -1.36 32.74 0.64
C GLY A 14 -2.20 31.50 0.34
N MET A 15 -1.59 30.31 0.26
CA MET A 15 -2.30 29.05 0.00
C MET A 15 -2.55 28.24 1.28
N MET A 16 -3.45 27.26 1.21
CA MET A 16 -3.54 26.22 2.22
C MET A 16 -2.53 25.11 1.92
N LEU A 17 -1.60 24.89 2.86
CA LEU A 17 -0.68 23.76 2.83
C LEU A 17 -1.36 22.53 3.43
N SER A 18 -1.38 21.43 2.68
CA SER A 18 -1.94 20.14 3.12
C SER A 18 -0.83 19.09 3.12
N VAL A 19 -0.61 18.42 4.25
CA VAL A 19 0.42 17.39 4.40
C VAL A 19 -0.24 16.11 4.92
N LEU A 20 -0.05 14.99 4.22
CA LEU A 20 -0.49 13.69 4.72
C LEU A 20 0.70 13.00 5.42
N PRO A 21 0.68 12.86 6.76
CA PRO A 21 1.73 12.14 7.45
C PRO A 21 1.65 10.65 7.12
N ARG A 22 2.80 9.97 7.07
CA ARG A 22 2.83 8.51 6.96
C ARG A 22 2.32 7.85 8.24
N ALA A 23 1.93 6.57 8.16
CA ALA A 23 1.70 5.77 9.36
C ALA A 23 3.02 5.56 10.13
N SER A 24 3.02 5.91 11.41
CA SER A 24 4.14 5.71 12.33
C SER A 24 4.32 4.23 12.65
N ILE A 25 5.52 3.84 13.07
CA ILE A 25 5.76 2.53 13.71
C ILE A 25 5.39 2.59 15.19
N ALA A 26 5.68 3.73 15.83
CA ALA A 26 5.38 3.97 17.23
C ALA A 26 3.85 4.03 17.48
N ALA A 27 3.46 3.94 18.74
CA ALA A 27 2.05 4.05 19.13
C ALA A 27 1.51 5.46 18.83
N ASP A 28 2.33 6.47 19.08
CA ASP A 28 2.12 7.85 18.68
C ASP A 28 2.74 8.14 17.30
N ASN A 29 2.20 9.13 16.62
CA ASN A 29 2.74 9.58 15.34
C ASN A 29 3.54 10.88 15.55
N PRO A 30 4.89 10.83 15.54
CA PRO A 30 5.71 12.00 15.80
C PRO A 30 5.57 13.06 14.72
N GLU A 31 5.32 12.67 13.46
CA GLU A 31 5.09 13.61 12.37
C GLU A 31 3.77 14.37 12.54
N ASP A 32 2.68 13.68 12.89
CA ASP A 32 1.38 14.32 13.19
C ASP A 32 1.49 15.25 14.41
N ARG A 33 2.18 14.81 15.47
CA ARG A 33 2.42 15.63 16.67
C ARG A 33 3.20 16.89 16.33
N LEU A 34 4.27 16.77 15.52
CA LEU A 34 5.05 17.92 15.07
C LEU A 34 4.18 18.89 14.28
N LEU A 35 3.39 18.42 13.32
CA LEU A 35 2.51 19.29 12.52
C LEU A 35 1.50 20.02 13.39
N ARG A 36 0.86 19.34 14.34
CA ARG A 36 -0.06 19.98 15.31
C ARG A 36 0.63 21.06 16.14
N SER A 37 1.86 20.80 16.60
CA SER A 37 2.65 21.78 17.36
C SER A 37 2.97 23.05 16.54
N ARG A 38 2.94 22.96 15.20
CA ARG A 38 3.12 24.07 14.26
C ARG A 38 1.80 24.68 13.79
N GLY A 39 0.69 24.41 14.48
CA GLY A 39 -0.61 25.01 14.19
C GLY A 39 -1.38 24.35 13.03
N PHE A 40 -0.93 23.21 12.51
CA PHE A 40 -1.73 22.45 11.55
C PHE A 40 -2.99 21.92 12.24
N ARG A 41 -4.11 21.98 11.50
CA ARG A 41 -5.41 21.47 11.92
C ARG A 41 -5.74 20.17 11.20
N ARG A 42 -6.61 19.38 11.82
CA ARG A 42 -7.09 18.11 11.25
C ARG A 42 -7.94 18.37 10.01
N GLY A 43 -7.58 17.73 8.91
CA GLY A 43 -8.33 17.69 7.65
C GLY A 43 -8.94 16.31 7.37
N ALA A 44 -9.05 15.97 6.08
CA ALA A 44 -9.65 14.73 5.62
C ALA A 44 -8.93 13.48 6.17
N SER A 45 -9.68 12.42 6.44
CA SER A 45 -9.15 11.15 6.92
C SER A 45 -9.36 10.05 5.87
N LEU A 46 -8.40 9.14 5.75
CA LEU A 46 -8.60 7.95 4.90
C LEU A 46 -9.73 7.09 5.47
N ARG A 47 -10.61 6.59 4.60
CA ARG A 47 -11.69 5.68 5.00
C ARG A 47 -11.18 4.40 5.67
N PHE A 48 -10.06 3.88 5.17
CA PHE A 48 -9.38 2.70 5.71
C PHE A 48 -7.94 3.09 6.05
N PRO A 49 -7.71 3.70 7.23
CA PRO A 49 -6.43 4.32 7.54
C PRO A 49 -5.33 3.31 7.89
N ASN A 50 -5.68 2.07 8.24
CA ASN A 50 -4.72 1.09 8.73
C ASN A 50 -3.71 0.68 7.65
N ARG A 51 -2.42 0.79 7.99
CA ARG A 51 -1.28 0.25 7.25
C ARG A 51 -0.70 -0.94 7.99
N TYR A 52 -0.28 -1.93 7.23
CA TYR A 52 0.18 -3.23 7.73
C TYR A 52 1.68 -3.29 7.45
N ILE A 53 2.49 -3.23 8.50
CA ILE A 53 3.91 -2.94 8.36
C ILE A 53 4.71 -4.10 8.97
N VAL A 54 5.52 -4.75 8.14
CA VAL A 54 6.36 -5.90 8.53
C VAL A 54 7.75 -5.40 8.92
N ASP A 55 8.32 -5.94 10.00
CA ASP A 55 9.71 -5.72 10.38
C ASP A 55 10.63 -6.50 9.43
N LEU A 56 11.63 -5.84 8.83
CA LEU A 56 12.58 -6.48 7.92
C LEU A 56 13.90 -6.86 8.61
N ARG A 57 14.09 -6.49 9.87
CA ARG A 57 15.38 -6.65 10.58
C ARG A 57 15.60 -8.06 11.12
N LEU A 58 14.63 -8.95 10.97
CA LEU A 58 14.66 -10.30 11.52
C LEU A 58 15.44 -11.26 10.61
N SER A 59 16.07 -12.26 11.23
CA SER A 59 16.58 -13.41 10.48
C SER A 59 15.43 -14.19 9.82
N ASP A 60 15.73 -15.01 8.81
CA ASP A 60 14.71 -15.83 8.14
C ASP A 60 13.91 -16.70 9.14
N ALA A 61 14.60 -17.28 10.13
CA ALA A 61 13.99 -18.14 11.12
C ALA A 61 13.06 -17.37 12.08
N GLU A 62 13.48 -16.19 12.54
CA GLU A 62 12.65 -15.32 13.39
C GLU A 62 11.46 -14.75 12.63
N GLN A 63 11.69 -14.31 11.39
CA GLN A 63 10.65 -13.78 10.52
C GLN A 63 9.55 -14.81 10.30
N ARG A 64 9.92 -16.06 9.97
CA ARG A 64 8.96 -17.16 9.84
C ARG A 64 8.18 -17.39 11.11
N ARG A 65 8.86 -17.43 12.26
CA ARG A 65 8.22 -17.62 13.57
C ARG A 65 7.23 -16.50 13.89
N SER A 66 7.51 -15.26 13.49
CA SER A 66 6.61 -14.14 13.75
C SER A 66 5.29 -14.19 12.98
N PHE A 67 5.24 -14.84 11.82
CA PHE A 67 4.00 -14.92 11.01
C PHE A 67 2.93 -15.73 11.73
N SER A 68 1.65 -15.49 11.43
CA SER A 68 0.58 -16.31 12.00
C SER A 68 0.66 -17.77 11.53
N GLN A 69 0.16 -18.71 12.33
CA GLN A 69 0.20 -20.15 12.01
C GLN A 69 -0.38 -20.47 10.63
N LYS A 70 -1.55 -19.89 10.31
CA LYS A 70 -2.19 -20.08 8.99
C LYS A 70 -1.33 -19.53 7.86
N TRP A 71 -0.65 -18.40 8.08
CA TRP A 71 0.24 -17.81 7.09
C TRP A 71 1.46 -18.69 6.84
N ARG A 72 2.11 -19.20 7.91
CA ARG A 72 3.21 -20.17 7.82
C ARG A 72 2.81 -21.42 7.05
N TYR A 73 1.64 -21.99 7.36
CA TYR A 73 1.11 -23.16 6.66
C TYR A 73 0.99 -22.92 5.14
N HIS A 74 0.43 -21.78 4.74
CA HIS A 74 0.31 -21.43 3.32
C HIS A 74 1.65 -21.18 2.65
N LEU A 75 2.62 -20.58 3.36
CA LEU A 75 3.99 -20.44 2.86
C LEU A 75 4.61 -21.82 2.61
N THR A 76 4.63 -22.72 3.60
CA THR A 76 5.20 -24.07 3.47
C THR A 76 4.59 -24.85 2.30
N ARG A 77 3.28 -24.72 2.07
CA ARG A 77 2.63 -25.33 0.91
C ARG A 77 3.08 -24.71 -0.41
N SER A 78 3.21 -23.38 -0.46
CA SER A 78 3.63 -22.66 -1.67
C SER A 78 5.05 -23.01 -2.09
N GLU A 79 5.96 -23.27 -1.14
CA GLU A 79 7.35 -23.65 -1.41
C GLU A 79 7.47 -25.01 -2.12
N ARG A 80 6.50 -25.90 -1.90
CA ARG A 80 6.43 -27.22 -2.56
C ARG A 80 5.72 -27.18 -3.92
N SER A 81 5.29 -26.00 -4.36
CA SER A 81 4.43 -25.84 -5.54
C SER A 81 5.19 -25.49 -6.83
N GLY A 82 6.50 -25.77 -6.91
CA GLY A 82 7.30 -25.54 -8.12
C GLY A 82 7.39 -24.07 -8.56
N LEU A 83 7.30 -23.15 -7.59
CA LEU A 83 7.34 -21.71 -7.82
C LEU A 83 8.78 -21.20 -7.91
N ARG A 84 9.02 -20.20 -8.76
CA ARG A 84 10.32 -19.50 -8.85
C ARG A 84 10.12 -18.02 -8.61
N PHE A 85 11.04 -17.41 -7.86
CA PHE A 85 11.05 -15.99 -7.54
C PHE A 85 12.02 -15.24 -8.44
N GLU A 86 11.65 -14.03 -8.83
CA GLU A 86 12.47 -13.14 -9.63
C GLU A 86 12.32 -11.69 -9.14
N CYS A 87 13.43 -10.97 -9.07
CA CYS A 87 13.47 -9.52 -8.93
C CYS A 87 13.97 -8.93 -10.25
N ALA A 88 13.29 -7.91 -10.78
CA ALA A 88 13.57 -7.31 -12.07
C ALA A 88 13.45 -5.78 -12.03
N GLY A 89 13.99 -5.14 -13.06
CA GLY A 89 13.88 -3.71 -13.30
C GLY A 89 12.75 -3.33 -14.25
N PRO A 90 12.74 -2.06 -14.71
CA PRO A 90 11.71 -1.51 -15.61
C PRO A 90 11.48 -2.31 -16.88
N GLU A 91 12.48 -3.03 -17.38
CA GLU A 91 12.41 -3.86 -18.59
C GLU A 91 11.36 -4.98 -18.51
N ARG A 92 10.88 -5.32 -17.30
CA ARG A 92 9.83 -6.31 -17.08
C ARG A 92 8.45 -5.70 -16.80
N PHE A 93 8.29 -4.39 -16.99
CA PHE A 93 7.02 -3.71 -16.72
C PHE A 93 5.86 -4.26 -17.54
N ASP A 94 6.05 -4.54 -18.83
CA ASP A 94 4.98 -5.05 -19.70
C ASP A 94 4.42 -6.38 -19.20
N ALA A 95 5.28 -7.26 -18.66
CA ALA A 95 4.85 -8.52 -18.06
C ALA A 95 3.98 -8.30 -16.82
N PHE A 96 4.31 -7.30 -15.99
CA PHE A 96 3.47 -6.93 -14.85
C PHE A 96 2.16 -6.28 -15.30
N ALA A 97 2.21 -5.36 -16.27
CA ALA A 97 1.04 -4.66 -16.78
C ALA A 97 0.02 -5.65 -17.38
N ALA A 98 0.49 -6.64 -18.14
CA ALA A 98 -0.35 -7.72 -18.66
C ALA A 98 -1.01 -8.53 -17.52
N LEU A 99 -0.26 -8.91 -16.49
CA LEU A 99 -0.79 -9.63 -15.33
C LEU A 99 -1.82 -8.77 -14.55
N TYR A 100 -1.55 -7.46 -14.41
CA TYR A 100 -2.43 -6.51 -13.74
C TYR A 100 -3.76 -6.36 -14.50
N ALA A 101 -3.71 -6.18 -15.83
CA ALA A 101 -4.89 -6.09 -16.67
C ALA A 101 -5.78 -7.34 -16.56
N GLN A 102 -5.20 -8.55 -16.68
CA GLN A 102 -5.94 -9.81 -16.51
C GLN A 102 -6.59 -9.93 -15.12
N MET A 103 -5.89 -9.50 -14.06
CA MET A 103 -6.46 -9.50 -12.72
C MET A 103 -7.63 -8.51 -12.61
N SER A 104 -7.46 -7.30 -13.14
CA SER A 104 -8.47 -6.24 -13.09
C SER A 104 -9.73 -6.63 -13.85
N GLU A 105 -9.60 -7.25 -15.02
CA GLU A 105 -10.72 -7.79 -15.79
C GLU A 105 -11.47 -8.88 -15.01
N ARG A 106 -10.74 -9.86 -14.47
CA ARG A 106 -11.34 -10.97 -13.69
C ARG A 106 -12.06 -10.49 -12.43
N LYS A 107 -11.45 -9.54 -11.71
CA LYS A 107 -12.01 -9.01 -10.46
C LYS A 107 -13.06 -7.92 -10.70
N ARG A 108 -13.15 -7.36 -11.91
CA ARG A 108 -14.10 -6.30 -12.29
C ARG A 108 -14.17 -5.18 -11.24
N PHE A 109 -13.03 -4.74 -10.71
CA PHE A 109 -13.00 -3.59 -9.78
C PHE A 109 -12.73 -2.30 -10.56
N ALA A 110 -13.29 -1.19 -10.07
CA ALA A 110 -12.91 0.13 -10.55
C ALA A 110 -11.54 0.48 -9.94
N ASP A 111 -10.52 0.62 -10.77
CA ASP A 111 -9.22 1.10 -10.32
C ASP A 111 -9.26 2.63 -10.20
N HIS A 112 -9.21 3.13 -8.97
CA HIS A 112 -9.11 4.56 -8.67
C HIS A 112 -7.71 4.93 -8.14
N SER A 113 -6.73 4.04 -8.34
CA SER A 113 -5.34 4.30 -7.99
C SER A 113 -4.65 5.12 -9.09
N ALA A 114 -3.45 5.61 -8.79
CA ALA A 114 -2.60 6.33 -9.73
C ALA A 114 -1.76 5.36 -10.60
N TRP A 115 -2.36 4.28 -11.10
CA TRP A 115 -1.68 3.20 -11.83
C TRP A 115 -0.90 3.74 -13.05
N GLU A 116 -1.47 4.74 -13.73
CA GLU A 116 -0.89 5.44 -14.87
C GLU A 116 0.43 6.15 -14.56
N THR A 117 0.75 6.40 -13.29
CA THR A 117 2.01 7.03 -12.88
C THR A 117 3.19 6.06 -12.79
N VAL A 118 2.93 4.75 -12.77
CA VAL A 118 3.95 3.72 -12.57
C VAL A 118 5.06 3.76 -13.63
N PRO A 119 4.78 3.88 -14.95
CA PRO A 119 5.83 4.00 -15.96
C PRO A 119 6.79 5.16 -15.68
N ARG A 120 6.26 6.31 -15.22
CA ARG A 120 7.08 7.48 -14.88
C ARG A 120 7.96 7.23 -13.65
N LEU A 121 7.46 6.50 -12.66
CA LEU A 121 8.28 6.10 -11.49
C LEU A 121 9.41 5.15 -11.89
N LEU A 122 9.15 4.23 -12.83
CA LEU A 122 10.17 3.31 -13.34
C LEU A 122 11.19 4.00 -14.25
N ALA A 123 10.83 5.13 -14.85
CA ALA A 123 11.70 5.94 -15.70
C ALA A 123 12.50 7.02 -14.95
N MET A 124 12.48 7.04 -13.60
CA MET A 124 13.24 8.02 -12.82
C MET A 124 14.73 7.98 -13.19
N PRO A 125 15.42 9.13 -13.30
CA PRO A 125 16.81 9.15 -13.74
C PRO A 125 17.72 8.38 -12.79
N GLU A 126 17.51 8.51 -11.48
CA GLU A 126 18.26 7.82 -10.43
C GLU A 126 17.80 6.35 -10.27
N PRO A 127 18.59 5.35 -10.69
CA PRO A 127 18.18 3.95 -10.66
C PRO A 127 17.88 3.42 -9.25
N GLU A 128 18.53 3.97 -8.23
CA GLU A 128 18.35 3.61 -6.82
C GLU A 128 17.00 4.04 -6.26
N LEU A 129 16.37 5.04 -6.90
CA LEU A 129 15.05 5.55 -6.53
C LEU A 129 13.92 4.86 -7.31
N ARG A 130 14.23 4.05 -8.32
CA ARG A 130 13.20 3.35 -9.10
C ARG A 130 12.54 2.25 -8.26
N PRO A 131 11.22 2.05 -8.41
CA PRO A 131 10.56 0.85 -7.91
C PRO A 131 11.20 -0.42 -8.49
N ARG A 132 11.19 -1.51 -7.70
CA ARG A 132 11.56 -2.85 -8.16
C ARG A 132 10.32 -3.68 -8.43
N LEU A 133 10.40 -4.52 -9.46
CA LEU A 133 9.36 -5.48 -9.79
C LEU A 133 9.77 -6.85 -9.28
N PHE A 134 8.82 -7.54 -8.68
CA PHE A 134 9.00 -8.89 -8.16
C PHE A 134 7.98 -9.80 -8.80
N PHE A 135 8.41 -10.99 -9.20
CA PHE A 135 7.56 -11.95 -9.89
C PHE A 135 7.64 -13.33 -9.24
N VAL A 136 6.55 -14.07 -9.40
CA VAL A 136 6.53 -15.52 -9.21
C VAL A 136 6.14 -16.16 -10.52
N THR A 137 6.96 -17.10 -10.97
CA THR A 137 6.68 -17.93 -12.14
C THR A 137 6.38 -19.38 -11.76
N HIS A 138 5.54 -20.02 -12.55
CA HIS A 138 5.24 -21.45 -12.46
C HIS A 138 5.09 -22.01 -13.87
N ALA A 139 5.80 -23.10 -14.18
CA ALA A 139 5.83 -23.71 -15.51
C ALA A 139 6.09 -22.66 -16.63
N GLY A 140 7.07 -21.78 -16.43
CA GLY A 140 7.46 -20.74 -17.39
C GLY A 140 6.53 -19.52 -17.49
N ARG A 141 5.42 -19.47 -16.73
CA ARG A 141 4.46 -18.36 -16.79
C ARG A 141 4.49 -17.51 -15.52
N VAL A 142 4.44 -16.19 -15.66
CA VAL A 142 4.24 -15.26 -14.54
C VAL A 142 2.83 -15.40 -14.00
N ILE A 143 2.70 -15.70 -12.71
CA ILE A 143 1.39 -15.91 -12.06
C ILE A 143 1.11 -14.93 -10.93
N ALA A 144 2.15 -14.35 -10.33
CA ALA A 144 2.01 -13.28 -9.33
C ALA A 144 3.12 -12.24 -9.53
N GLY A 145 2.83 -10.99 -9.15
CA GLY A 145 3.83 -9.94 -9.13
C GLY A 145 3.54 -8.84 -8.12
N ALA A 146 4.59 -8.12 -7.73
CA ALA A 146 4.54 -6.94 -6.89
C ALA A 146 5.45 -5.83 -7.43
N ILE A 147 5.01 -4.58 -7.31
CA ILE A 147 5.84 -3.39 -7.46
C ILE A 147 6.09 -2.82 -6.07
N VAL A 148 7.35 -2.70 -5.69
CA VAL A 148 7.75 -2.16 -4.39
C VAL A 148 8.70 -1.01 -4.60
N PHE A 149 8.36 0.11 -3.96
CA PHE A 149 9.20 1.30 -3.92
C PHE A 149 9.89 1.39 -2.56
N THR A 150 11.14 1.84 -2.53
CA THR A 150 11.91 1.98 -1.28
C THR A 150 12.39 3.41 -1.13
N ALA A 151 12.15 4.01 0.04
CA ALA A 151 12.68 5.31 0.41
C ALA A 151 13.14 5.31 1.87
N GLY A 152 14.42 5.62 2.08
CA GLY A 152 15.04 5.54 3.40
C GLY A 152 14.85 4.17 4.03
N GLN A 153 14.29 4.13 5.24
CA GLN A 153 14.05 2.89 5.99
C GLN A 153 12.71 2.21 5.68
N ARG A 154 11.96 2.65 4.67
CA ARG A 154 10.64 2.10 4.34
C ARG A 154 10.57 1.60 2.90
N ALA A 155 10.22 0.33 2.76
CA ALA A 155 9.72 -0.23 1.51
C ALA A 155 8.18 -0.19 1.53
N VAL A 156 7.56 0.12 0.39
CA VAL A 156 6.11 0.27 0.22
C VAL A 156 5.65 -0.60 -0.94
N TYR A 157 4.74 -1.53 -0.66
CA TYR A 157 4.03 -2.32 -1.65
C TYR A 157 3.01 -1.44 -2.37
N LEU A 158 3.37 -0.95 -3.56
CA LEU A 158 2.53 -0.04 -4.34
C LEU A 158 1.41 -0.80 -5.03
N TYR A 159 1.78 -1.84 -5.77
CA TYR A 159 0.86 -2.62 -6.59
C TYR A 159 1.21 -4.08 -6.54
N GLY A 160 0.21 -4.94 -6.66
CA GLY A 160 0.47 -6.32 -7.02
C GLY A 160 -0.70 -6.97 -7.73
N ALA A 161 -0.37 -8.02 -8.45
CA ALA A 161 -1.27 -8.71 -9.34
C ALA A 161 -1.10 -10.22 -9.19
N THR A 162 -2.21 -10.94 -9.34
CA THR A 162 -2.22 -12.41 -9.25
C THR A 162 -3.23 -12.99 -10.24
N SER A 163 -2.81 -14.02 -10.97
CA SER A 163 -3.67 -14.87 -11.78
C SER A 163 -4.49 -15.82 -10.90
N ALA A 164 -5.43 -16.58 -11.50
CA ALA A 164 -6.16 -17.62 -10.78
C ALA A 164 -5.23 -18.75 -10.29
N ALA A 165 -4.27 -19.17 -11.14
CA ALA A 165 -3.28 -20.20 -10.80
C ALA A 165 -2.41 -19.83 -9.59
N ALA A 166 -2.17 -18.53 -9.36
CA ALA A 166 -1.48 -18.05 -8.16
C ALA A 166 -2.28 -18.27 -6.87
N LEU A 167 -3.62 -18.19 -6.91
CA LEU A 167 -4.45 -18.42 -5.73
C LEU A 167 -4.43 -19.88 -5.30
N GLU A 168 -4.54 -20.81 -6.25
CA GLU A 168 -4.46 -22.26 -6.02
C GLU A 168 -3.13 -22.66 -5.36
N ARG A 169 -2.03 -22.07 -5.84
CA ARG A 169 -0.66 -22.36 -5.39
C ARG A 169 -0.19 -21.53 -4.22
N ARG A 170 -1.04 -20.64 -3.70
CA ARG A 170 -0.68 -19.70 -2.62
C ARG A 170 0.55 -18.84 -2.99
N ALA A 171 0.71 -18.50 -4.26
CA ALA A 171 1.89 -17.81 -4.79
C ALA A 171 2.12 -16.42 -4.18
N GLY A 172 1.07 -15.76 -3.67
CA GLY A 172 1.23 -14.50 -2.93
C GLY A 172 2.01 -14.66 -1.61
N TYR A 173 1.90 -15.81 -0.94
CA TYR A 173 2.67 -16.10 0.28
C TYR A 173 4.15 -16.29 -0.07
N PHE A 174 4.42 -17.07 -1.12
CA PHE A 174 5.76 -17.26 -1.67
C PHE A 174 6.39 -15.93 -2.11
N LEU A 175 5.66 -15.14 -2.91
CA LEU A 175 6.10 -13.85 -3.41
C LEU A 175 6.56 -12.95 -2.26
N HIS A 176 5.69 -12.68 -1.28
CA HIS A 176 6.02 -11.73 -0.23
C HIS A 176 7.07 -12.27 0.75
N TRP A 177 7.15 -13.58 0.98
CA TRP A 177 8.28 -14.17 1.72
C TRP A 177 9.61 -13.82 1.07
N HIS A 178 9.72 -14.00 -0.24
CA HIS A 178 10.95 -13.68 -0.96
C HIS A 178 11.20 -12.18 -1.10
N VAL A 179 10.16 -11.36 -1.24
CA VAL A 179 10.29 -9.88 -1.19
C VAL A 179 10.85 -9.43 0.15
N ILE A 180 10.37 -9.97 1.28
CA ILE A 180 10.87 -9.63 2.62
C ILE A 180 12.37 -9.91 2.72
N ARG A 181 12.81 -11.09 2.29
CA ARG A 181 14.24 -11.46 2.29
C ARG A 181 15.06 -10.55 1.39
N TRP A 182 14.58 -10.34 0.16
CA TRP A 182 15.27 -9.49 -0.80
C TRP A 182 15.44 -8.07 -0.27
N LEU A 183 14.38 -7.48 0.31
CA LEU A 183 14.44 -6.13 0.88
C LEU A 183 15.41 -6.05 2.07
N ARG A 184 15.42 -7.05 2.96
CA ARG A 184 16.40 -7.10 4.06
C ARG A 184 17.83 -7.13 3.55
N ASP A 185 18.10 -7.96 2.55
CA ASP A 185 19.47 -8.24 2.10
C ASP A 185 19.99 -7.19 1.11
N ASN A 186 19.11 -6.51 0.37
CA ASN A 186 19.48 -5.68 -0.79
C ASN A 186 18.99 -4.22 -0.68
N SER A 187 18.44 -3.79 0.46
CA SER A 187 17.98 -2.41 0.62
C SER A 187 18.26 -1.85 2.01
N GLY A 188 18.20 -0.52 2.16
CA GLY A 188 18.24 0.16 3.46
C GLY A 188 16.93 0.09 4.26
N ALA A 189 15.90 -0.60 3.74
CA ALA A 189 14.60 -0.67 4.38
C ALA A 189 14.66 -1.51 5.66
N ARG A 190 14.07 -0.98 6.74
CA ARG A 190 13.85 -1.70 8.00
C ARG A 190 12.41 -2.15 8.16
N TRP A 191 11.51 -1.60 7.35
CA TRP A 191 10.08 -1.81 7.42
C TRP A 191 9.49 -1.98 6.03
N TYR A 192 8.54 -2.91 5.89
CA TYR A 192 7.79 -3.13 4.66
C TYR A 192 6.30 -2.83 4.88
N ASP A 193 5.84 -1.70 4.35
CA ASP A 193 4.44 -1.28 4.38
C ASP A 193 3.67 -1.93 3.23
N LEU A 194 2.73 -2.78 3.59
CA LEU A 194 1.89 -3.51 2.65
C LEU A 194 0.70 -2.68 2.15
N GLY A 195 0.53 -1.45 2.61
CA GLY A 195 -0.61 -0.60 2.30
C GLY A 195 -1.91 -1.02 3.01
N GLY A 196 -3.00 -0.32 2.69
CA GLY A 196 -4.32 -0.56 3.27
C GLY A 196 -5.05 -1.77 2.68
N THR A 197 -6.24 -2.06 3.18
CA THR A 197 -7.04 -3.21 2.71
C THR A 197 -8.30 -2.82 1.97
N ASP A 198 -8.61 -1.52 1.90
CA ASP A 198 -9.84 -0.98 1.30
C ASP A 198 -11.13 -1.68 1.76
N GLY A 199 -11.12 -2.20 2.98
CA GLY A 199 -12.23 -2.94 3.59
C GLY A 199 -12.32 -4.42 3.21
N PHE A 200 -11.48 -4.94 2.31
CA PHE A 200 -11.48 -6.34 1.90
C PHE A 200 -10.95 -7.25 3.03
N GLN A 201 -11.82 -8.09 3.58
CA GLN A 201 -11.48 -8.97 4.71
C GLN A 201 -10.41 -10.01 4.36
N GLY A 202 -10.46 -10.60 3.15
CA GLY A 202 -9.42 -11.53 2.70
C GLY A 202 -8.03 -10.89 2.69
N LEU A 203 -7.94 -9.63 2.26
CA LEU A 203 -6.69 -8.88 2.24
C LEU A 203 -6.23 -8.51 3.66
N HIS A 204 -7.17 -8.16 4.56
CA HIS A 204 -6.87 -7.98 5.98
C HIS A 204 -6.25 -9.22 6.60
N GLN A 205 -6.87 -10.40 6.42
CA GLN A 205 -6.37 -11.64 7.00
C GLN A 205 -4.99 -12.01 6.44
N PHE A 206 -4.79 -11.85 5.12
CA PHE A 206 -3.49 -12.06 4.48
C PHE A 206 -2.40 -11.16 5.06
N LYS A 207 -2.63 -9.84 5.07
CA LYS A 207 -1.65 -8.85 5.55
C LYS A 207 -1.41 -8.96 7.05
N LYS A 208 -2.46 -9.11 7.86
CA LYS A 208 -2.33 -9.30 9.32
C LYS A 208 -1.49 -10.54 9.67
N GLY A 209 -1.71 -11.65 8.96
CA GLY A 209 -0.90 -12.86 9.16
C GLY A 209 0.58 -12.66 8.84
N MET A 210 0.89 -11.79 7.87
CA MET A 210 2.25 -11.47 7.45
C MET A 210 2.93 -10.41 8.31
N VAL A 211 2.18 -9.44 8.84
CA VAL A 211 2.69 -8.49 9.85
C VAL A 211 3.23 -9.25 11.05
N GLY A 212 2.54 -10.31 11.44
CA GLY A 212 2.99 -11.19 12.51
C GLY A 212 3.08 -10.48 13.86
N GLU A 213 3.81 -11.09 14.79
CA GLU A 213 3.96 -10.60 16.17
C GLU A 213 4.97 -9.44 16.30
N ARG A 214 5.84 -9.27 15.30
CA ARG A 214 6.95 -8.29 15.33
C ARG A 214 6.71 -7.06 14.46
N GLY A 215 5.76 -7.12 13.54
CA GLY A 215 5.30 -5.97 12.78
C GLY A 215 4.25 -5.15 13.54
N VAL A 216 3.71 -4.13 12.88
CA VAL A 216 2.67 -3.27 13.45
C VAL A 216 1.55 -2.97 12.45
N ILE A 217 0.34 -2.81 12.97
CA ILE A 217 -0.79 -2.23 12.23
C ILE A 217 -1.05 -0.85 12.81
N ARG A 218 -0.93 0.19 11.99
CA ARG A 218 -1.01 1.59 12.43
C ARG A 218 -1.83 2.43 11.48
N PRO A 219 -2.71 3.32 11.99
CA PRO A 219 -3.46 4.20 11.13
C PRO A 219 -2.56 5.29 10.54
N VAL A 220 -2.77 5.61 9.27
CA VAL A 220 -2.35 6.89 8.71
C VAL A 220 -3.16 7.98 9.42
N PRO A 221 -2.52 9.03 9.96
CA PRO A 221 -3.23 10.17 10.51
C PRO A 221 -4.10 10.86 9.45
N PRO A 222 -5.06 11.70 9.87
CA PRO A 222 -5.71 12.63 8.96
C PRO A 222 -4.69 13.51 8.24
N VAL A 223 -5.06 14.02 7.07
CA VAL A 223 -4.34 15.13 6.42
C VAL A 223 -4.25 16.28 7.42
N ALA A 224 -3.07 16.89 7.53
CA ALA A 224 -2.82 18.07 8.34
C ALA A 224 -2.89 19.31 7.43
N ASN A 225 -3.76 20.26 7.75
CA ASN A 225 -3.97 21.47 6.96
C ASN A 225 -3.48 22.71 7.72
N TYR A 226 -2.71 23.56 7.04
CA TYR A 226 -2.25 24.84 7.56
C TYR A 226 -2.54 25.97 6.57
N ALA A 227 -2.97 27.12 7.08
CA ALA A 227 -3.09 28.35 6.30
C ALA A 227 -2.79 29.53 7.23
N ALA A 228 -2.07 30.53 6.72
CA ALA A 228 -1.75 31.74 7.48
C ALA A 228 -2.98 32.65 7.67
N HIS A 229 -3.96 32.55 6.76
CA HIS A 229 -5.17 33.35 6.78
C HIS A 229 -6.42 32.47 6.68
N TRP A 230 -7.57 33.00 7.13
CA TRP A 230 -8.83 32.25 7.18
C TRP A 230 -9.41 31.97 5.79
N TRP A 231 -9.24 32.87 4.82
CA TRP A 231 -9.82 32.73 3.48
C TRP A 231 -9.21 31.56 2.67
N PRO A 232 -7.87 31.41 2.56
CA PRO A 232 -7.28 30.23 1.91
C PRO A 232 -7.68 28.91 2.58
N ARG A 233 -7.88 28.92 3.90
CA ARG A 233 -8.42 27.75 4.62
C ARG A 233 -9.84 27.42 4.16
N LEU A 234 -10.73 28.41 4.15
CA LEU A 234 -12.12 28.20 3.73
C LEU A 234 -12.21 27.67 2.30
N VAL A 235 -11.51 28.31 1.36
CA VAL A 235 -11.48 27.87 -0.05
C VAL A 235 -10.90 26.47 -0.18
N GLY A 236 -9.79 26.19 0.51
CA GLY A 236 -9.16 24.88 0.49
C GLY A 236 -10.06 23.79 1.05
N GLU A 237 -10.66 24.00 2.22
CA GLU A 237 -11.58 23.05 2.85
C GLU A 237 -12.83 22.80 1.98
N ALA A 238 -13.40 23.84 1.37
CA ALA A 238 -14.50 23.71 0.43
C ALA A 238 -14.10 22.89 -0.81
N ALA A 239 -12.92 23.13 -1.39
CA ALA A 239 -12.42 22.36 -2.52
C ALA A 239 -12.21 20.87 -2.18
N PHE A 240 -11.65 20.58 -1.00
CA PHE A 240 -11.52 19.19 -0.53
C PHE A 240 -12.87 18.53 -0.30
N ALA A 241 -13.83 19.23 0.29
CA ALA A 241 -15.18 18.73 0.50
C ALA A 241 -15.87 18.41 -0.82
N ALA A 242 -15.80 19.31 -1.80
CA ALA A 242 -16.32 19.10 -3.15
C ALA A 242 -15.68 17.88 -3.82
N ARG A 243 -14.35 17.73 -3.73
CA ARG A 243 -13.63 16.57 -4.28
C ARG A 243 -14.07 15.26 -3.63
N GLU A 244 -14.25 15.24 -2.31
CA GLU A 244 -14.74 14.04 -1.60
C GLU A 244 -16.17 13.69 -2.02
N ILE A 245 -17.04 14.68 -2.23
CA ILE A 245 -18.40 14.48 -2.77
C ILE A 245 -18.33 13.86 -4.16
N VAL A 246 -17.53 14.42 -5.07
CA VAL A 246 -17.36 13.87 -6.43
C VAL A 246 -16.88 12.41 -6.38
N HIS A 247 -15.86 12.11 -5.57
CA HIS A 247 -15.36 10.74 -5.42
C HIS A 247 -16.39 9.82 -4.75
N ALA A 248 -17.16 10.29 -3.77
CA ALA A 248 -18.22 9.51 -3.14
C ALA A 248 -19.33 9.18 -4.13
N SER A 249 -19.75 10.14 -4.96
CA SER A 249 -20.75 9.98 -6.01
C SER A 249 -20.28 9.02 -7.10
N ALA A 250 -19.04 9.18 -7.60
CA ALA A 250 -18.46 8.25 -8.58
C ALA A 250 -18.45 6.81 -8.06
N ARG A 251 -18.04 6.62 -6.80
CA ARG A 251 -18.04 5.30 -6.14
C ARG A 251 -19.45 4.75 -5.91
N LEU A 252 -20.44 5.62 -5.66
CA LEU A 252 -21.85 5.21 -5.52
C LEU A 252 -22.41 4.73 -6.86
N LEU A 253 -22.18 5.49 -7.93
CA LEU A 253 -22.55 5.11 -9.31
C LEU A 253 -21.90 3.78 -9.70
N ASP A 254 -20.63 3.59 -9.35
CA ASP A 254 -19.91 2.35 -9.62
C ASP A 254 -20.45 1.15 -8.82
N ARG A 255 -21.04 1.35 -7.63
CA ARG A 255 -21.70 0.30 -6.85
C ARG A 255 -23.06 -0.10 -7.41
N LEU A 256 -23.73 0.82 -8.10
CA LEU A 256 -25.01 0.57 -8.76
C LEU A 256 -24.84 -0.23 -10.06
N ARG A 257 -23.60 -0.33 -10.59
CA ARG A 257 -23.30 -1.21 -11.71
C ARG A 257 -23.27 -2.68 -11.25
N PRO A 258 -24.15 -3.55 -11.77
CA PRO A 258 -24.33 -4.91 -11.27
C PRO A 258 -23.10 -5.82 -11.48
N ASP A 259 -22.22 -5.49 -12.41
CA ASP A 259 -21.13 -6.38 -12.84
C ASP A 259 -19.82 -6.29 -12.05
N ARG A 260 -19.70 -5.44 -11.03
CA ARG A 260 -18.42 -5.20 -10.32
C ARG A 260 -18.28 -5.93 -8.99
N ALA A 261 -17.06 -6.36 -8.65
CA ALA A 261 -16.80 -7.02 -7.37
C ALA A 261 -17.05 -6.08 -6.18
N ARG A 262 -17.72 -6.62 -5.15
CA ARG A 262 -18.02 -5.89 -3.92
C ARG A 262 -16.95 -6.20 -2.85
N PRO A 263 -16.61 -5.23 -1.98
CA PRO A 263 -15.84 -5.54 -0.78
C PRO A 263 -16.64 -6.53 0.06
N ASP A 264 -16.15 -7.76 0.22
CA ASP A 264 -16.75 -8.76 1.09
C ASP A 264 -16.82 -8.20 2.52
N GLN A 265 -17.95 -7.64 2.91
CA GLN A 265 -18.25 -7.32 4.30
C GLN A 265 -18.52 -8.63 5.04
N ALA A 266 -18.02 -8.70 6.27
CA ALA A 266 -17.94 -9.87 7.15
C ALA A 266 -18.99 -10.96 6.88
N ARG A 267 -18.53 -12.23 6.85
CA ARG A 267 -19.39 -13.41 7.03
C ARG A 267 -20.32 -13.11 8.21
N ARG A 268 -21.61 -12.85 7.93
CA ARG A 268 -22.66 -13.03 8.93
C ARG A 268 -22.54 -14.46 9.44
N GLY A 269 -22.53 -14.60 10.75
CA GLY A 269 -22.18 -15.84 11.45
C GLY A 269 -22.91 -17.05 10.91
N ARG A 270 -22.19 -18.17 10.91
CA ARG A 270 -22.75 -19.48 11.23
C ARG A 270 -21.77 -20.12 12.20
N GLU A 271 -22.07 -19.94 13.48
CA GLU A 271 -21.83 -20.98 14.47
C GLU A 271 -22.76 -22.15 14.09
N ALA A 272 -22.15 -23.30 13.84
CA ALA A 272 -22.62 -24.66 14.06
C ALA A 272 -21.46 -25.59 13.70
#